data_AF-A0A518K033-F1
#
_entry.id   AF-A0A518K033-F1
#
_cell.length_a   1.000
_cell.length_b   1.000
_cell.length_c   1.000
_cell.angle_alpha   90.00
_cell.angle_beta   90.00
_cell.angle_gamma   90.00
#
_symmetry.space_group_name_H-M   'P 1'
#
loop_
_entity.id
_entity.type
_entity.pdbx_description
1 polymer ?
#
loop_
_entity_poly.entity_id
_entity_poly.type
_entity_poly.pdbx_seq_one_letter_code
_entity_poly.pdbx_strand_id
1 'polypeptide(L)'
;MMLFYSARPLLNVLWAAPLICLVGCGGPTSDRWTRDRPPVYHVSGQVLLNGEPLDQATVIFQPVGPEGKPGTAVTDADGRFEVQTFDPGDGLTEGTHRVAIKKSGMVDKAGNIVAEVGEPGSVTEKNFVPTQYSDFEKSGIEIVVTASDDNELEPFQLKD
;
A
#
# COMPACT_ATOMS: atom_id res chain seq x y z
N MET A 1 -39.53 -68.91 -35.89
CA MET A 1 -40.89 -68.53 -36.30
C MET A 1 -41.07 -67.05 -35.90
N MET A 2 -40.67 -66.06 -36.71
CA MET A 2 -41.49 -65.47 -37.77
C MET A 2 -42.88 -65.09 -37.21
N LEU A 3 -43.34 -63.83 -37.05
CA LEU A 3 -43.24 -62.67 -37.95
C LEU A 3 -44.00 -61.43 -37.40
N PHE A 4 -43.58 -60.22 -37.85
CA PHE A 4 -44.35 -58.99 -38.18
C PHE A 4 -45.17 -58.29 -37.06
N TYR A 5 -45.46 -56.98 -37.01
CA TYR A 5 -45.47 -55.88 -37.99
C TYR A 5 -45.66 -54.53 -37.24
N SER A 6 -45.21 -53.44 -37.86
CA SER A 6 -45.93 -52.16 -37.99
C SER A 6 -45.96 -51.12 -36.86
N ALA A 7 -45.24 -50.04 -37.19
CA ALA A 7 -45.72 -48.66 -37.31
C ALA A 7 -45.97 -47.83 -36.04
N ARG A 8 -45.14 -46.78 -35.96
CA ARG A 8 -45.30 -45.57 -35.14
C ARG A 8 -46.49 -44.74 -35.62
N PRO A 9 -47.19 -44.05 -34.71
CA PRO A 9 -47.73 -42.74 -35.01
C PRO A 9 -46.96 -41.67 -34.20
N LEU A 10 -46.40 -40.75 -34.96
CA LEU A 10 -46.11 -39.38 -34.57
C LEU A 10 -47.42 -38.71 -34.14
N LEU A 11 -47.50 -38.09 -32.95
CA LEU A 11 -48.14 -36.77 -32.77
C LEU A 11 -48.09 -36.29 -31.31
N ASN A 12 -47.51 -35.10 -31.15
CA ASN A 12 -47.87 -34.03 -30.20
C ASN A 12 -47.90 -34.33 -28.70
N VAL A 13 -46.88 -33.83 -27.98
CA VAL A 13 -47.11 -33.00 -26.78
C VAL A 13 -46.05 -31.89 -26.76
N LEU A 14 -46.48 -30.65 -26.99
CA LEU A 14 -45.77 -29.44 -26.55
C LEU A 14 -45.64 -29.48 -25.02
N TRP A 15 -44.45 -29.34 -24.45
CA TRP A 15 -44.29 -28.59 -23.19
C TRP A 15 -42.83 -28.31 -22.78
N ALA A 16 -42.56 -27.02 -22.58
CA ALA A 16 -41.62 -26.42 -21.62
C ALA A 16 -40.16 -26.89 -21.62
N ALA A 17 -39.28 -26.05 -22.16
CA ALA A 17 -37.86 -26.02 -21.78
C ALA A 17 -37.72 -25.68 -20.28
N PRO A 18 -37.08 -26.53 -19.45
CA PRO A 18 -36.67 -26.12 -18.12
C PRO A 18 -35.33 -25.41 -18.25
N LEU A 19 -35.41 -24.09 -18.41
CA LEU A 19 -34.36 -23.13 -18.08
C LEU A 19 -34.08 -23.23 -16.57
N ILE A 20 -33.19 -24.14 -16.15
CA ILE A 20 -32.85 -24.32 -14.73
C ILE A 20 -31.37 -23.95 -14.52
N CYS A 21 -31.23 -22.71 -14.06
CA CYS A 21 -30.35 -22.25 -12.99
C CYS A 21 -28.82 -22.32 -13.20
N LEU A 22 -28.33 -21.43 -14.06
CA LEU A 22 -27.07 -20.72 -13.81
C LEU A 22 -27.27 -19.78 -12.60
N VAL A 23 -27.35 -20.34 -11.39
CA VAL A 23 -27.32 -19.56 -10.14
C VAL A 23 -26.21 -20.11 -9.26
N GLY A 24 -24.98 -19.87 -9.69
CA GLY A 24 -23.82 -19.83 -8.81
C GLY A 24 -23.36 -18.38 -8.77
N CYS A 25 -23.96 -17.59 -7.88
CA CYS A 25 -23.51 -16.24 -7.54
C CYS A 25 -22.02 -16.27 -7.17
N GLY A 26 -21.16 -15.76 -8.05
CA GLY A 26 -19.86 -15.25 -7.66
C GLY A 26 -20.05 -13.97 -6.84
N GLY A 27 -20.42 -14.10 -5.56
CA GLY A 27 -20.25 -13.01 -4.61
C GLY A 27 -18.75 -12.74 -4.45
N PRO A 28 -18.32 -11.50 -4.17
CA PRO A 28 -16.91 -11.22 -3.90
C PRO A 28 -16.49 -12.11 -2.73
N THR A 29 -15.66 -13.10 -3.02
CA THR A 29 -14.99 -13.87 -1.97
C THR A 29 -14.00 -12.92 -1.33
N SER A 30 -14.45 -12.16 -0.32
CA SER A 30 -13.53 -11.52 0.61
C SER A 30 -12.67 -12.65 1.16
N ASP A 31 -11.41 -12.70 0.77
CA ASP A 31 -10.51 -13.67 1.34
C ASP A 31 -10.43 -13.41 2.85
N ARG A 32 -10.14 -14.46 3.63
CA ARG A 32 -10.03 -14.33 5.09
C ARG A 32 -8.95 -13.32 5.54
N TRP A 33 -8.13 -12.83 4.61
CA TRP A 33 -7.01 -11.92 4.85
C TRP A 33 -7.36 -10.44 4.64
N THR A 34 -8.47 -10.13 3.96
CA THR A 34 -8.96 -8.76 3.71
C THR A 34 -10.21 -8.40 4.52
N ARG A 35 -10.98 -9.41 4.97
CA ARG A 35 -12.32 -9.21 5.53
C ARG A 35 -12.40 -8.29 6.76
N ASP A 36 -11.36 -8.27 7.58
CA ASP A 36 -11.31 -7.53 8.84
C ASP A 36 -10.30 -6.36 8.81
N ARG A 37 -9.92 -5.89 7.61
CA ARG A 37 -9.06 -4.70 7.50
C ARG A 37 -9.88 -3.45 7.86
N PRO A 38 -9.39 -2.58 8.77
CA PRO A 38 -9.99 -1.26 8.96
C PRO A 38 -9.94 -0.47 7.64
N PRO A 39 -10.87 0.48 7.45
CA PRO A 39 -10.80 1.38 6.31
C PRO A 39 -9.50 2.18 6.35
N VAL A 40 -8.98 2.44 5.16
CA VAL A 40 -7.81 3.29 4.92
C VAL A 40 -8.23 4.39 3.95
N TYR A 41 -7.60 5.55 4.12
CA TYR A 41 -7.88 6.76 3.37
C TYR A 41 -6.60 7.24 2.72
N HIS A 42 -6.69 7.66 1.46
CA HIS A 42 -5.51 8.05 0.69
C HIS A 42 -4.76 9.18 1.40
N VAL A 43 -3.43 9.05 1.49
CA VAL A 43 -2.52 10.02 2.09
C VAL A 43 -1.32 10.21 1.17
N SER A 44 -1.04 11.46 0.85
CA SER A 44 0.12 11.87 0.07
C SER A 44 0.82 13.06 0.70
N GLY A 45 2.09 13.27 0.37
CA GLY A 45 2.82 14.43 0.85
C GLY A 45 4.17 14.59 0.17
N GLN A 46 5.01 15.45 0.75
CA GLN A 46 6.35 15.72 0.26
C GLN A 46 7.34 15.80 1.43
N VAL A 47 8.58 15.39 1.21
CA VAL A 47 9.69 15.55 2.16
C VAL A 47 10.75 16.45 1.55
N LEU A 48 11.14 17.46 2.30
CA LEU A 48 12.20 18.40 1.95
C LEU A 48 13.29 18.36 3.02
N LEU A 49 14.56 18.34 2.62
CA LEU A 49 15.70 18.52 3.52
C LEU A 49 16.38 19.85 3.18
N ASN A 50 16.42 20.76 4.15
CA ASN A 50 16.94 22.12 3.98
C ASN A 50 16.31 22.88 2.79
N GLY A 51 15.04 22.58 2.48
CA GLY A 51 14.30 23.18 1.37
C GLY A 51 14.46 22.48 0.02
N GLU A 52 15.29 21.43 -0.07
CA GLU A 52 15.46 20.63 -1.29
C GLU A 52 14.65 19.32 -1.22
N PRO A 53 14.05 18.86 -2.34
CA PRO A 53 13.40 17.56 -2.41
C PRO A 53 14.28 16.41 -1.92
N LEU A 54 13.77 15.62 -0.98
CA LEU A 54 14.49 14.46 -0.46
C LEU A 54 13.96 13.19 -1.11
N ASP A 55 14.68 12.68 -2.10
CA ASP A 55 14.36 11.42 -2.79
C ASP A 55 14.74 10.18 -1.97
N GLN A 56 14.14 9.03 -2.29
CA GLN A 56 14.47 7.71 -1.74
C GLN A 56 14.47 7.64 -0.20
N ALA A 57 13.74 8.54 0.47
CA ALA A 57 13.54 8.51 1.90
C ALA A 57 12.35 7.60 2.22
N THR A 58 12.52 6.74 3.22
CA THR A 58 11.43 5.96 3.79
C THR A 58 10.71 6.79 4.83
N VAL A 59 9.43 7.03 4.62
CA VAL A 59 8.52 7.68 5.57
C VAL A 59 7.69 6.60 6.24
N ILE A 60 7.67 6.60 7.57
CA ILE A 60 7.01 5.58 8.38
C ILE A 60 5.98 6.27 9.27
N PHE A 61 4.77 5.74 9.30
CA PHE A 61 3.65 6.27 10.06
C PHE A 61 3.26 5.28 11.14
N GLN A 62 3.31 5.72 12.40
CA GLN A 62 2.94 4.94 13.56
C GLN A 62 1.61 5.47 14.13
N PRO A 63 0.53 4.67 14.14
CA PRO A 63 -0.72 5.09 14.75
C PRO A 63 -0.56 5.28 16.26
N VAL A 64 -1.21 6.32 16.79
CA VAL A 64 -1.29 6.55 18.25
C VAL A 64 -2.40 5.69 18.87
N GLY A 65 -3.49 5.48 18.14
CA GLY A 65 -4.64 4.68 18.59
C GLY A 65 -4.42 3.17 18.43
N PRO A 66 -5.04 2.34 19.30
CA PRO A 66 -4.84 0.89 19.32
C PRO A 66 -5.39 0.16 18.09
N GLU A 67 -6.37 0.75 17.40
CA GLU A 67 -7.01 0.15 16.22
C GLU A 67 -6.32 0.52 14.90
N GLY A 68 -5.48 1.56 14.92
CA GLY A 68 -4.76 2.02 13.74
C GLY A 68 -3.77 0.99 13.21
N LYS A 69 -3.33 1.19 11.97
CA LYS A 69 -2.35 0.32 11.32
C LYS A 69 -1.16 1.16 10.85
N PRO A 70 0.07 0.68 11.02
CA PRO A 70 1.24 1.40 10.54
C PRO A 70 1.23 1.41 9.02
N GLY A 71 1.70 2.51 8.45
CA GLY A 71 1.90 2.66 7.01
C GLY A 71 3.32 3.11 6.68
N THR A 72 3.68 2.96 5.43
CA THR A 72 5.00 3.35 4.91
C THR A 72 4.86 4.00 3.55
N ALA A 73 5.84 4.82 3.20
CA ALA A 73 5.98 5.38 1.87
C ALA A 73 7.47 5.55 1.53
N VAL A 74 7.78 5.62 0.23
CA VAL A 74 9.12 5.96 -0.26
C VAL A 74 8.99 7.19 -1.14
N THR A 75 9.85 8.17 -0.93
CA THR A 75 9.82 9.40 -1.71
C THR A 75 10.42 9.21 -3.11
N ASP A 76 9.80 9.84 -4.10
CA ASP A 76 10.30 9.93 -5.48
C ASP A 76 11.36 11.03 -5.65
N ALA A 77 11.77 11.28 -6.90
CA ALA A 77 12.78 12.30 -7.24
C ALA A 77 12.36 13.74 -6.87
N ASP A 78 11.05 14.00 -6.78
CA ASP A 78 10.48 15.28 -6.36
C ASP A 78 10.22 15.31 -4.84
N GLY A 79 10.68 14.29 -4.11
CA GLY A 79 10.47 14.15 -2.67
C GLY A 79 9.03 13.80 -2.31
N ARG A 80 8.16 13.51 -3.28
CA ARG A 80 6.75 13.21 -3.06
C ARG A 80 6.56 11.74 -2.70
N PHE A 81 5.52 11.46 -1.94
CA PHE A 81 5.20 10.10 -1.51
C PHE A 81 3.70 9.86 -1.47
N GLU A 82 3.32 8.60 -1.65
CA GLU A 82 1.98 8.06 -1.41
C GLU A 82 2.10 6.94 -0.38
N VAL A 83 1.25 6.97 0.64
CA VAL A 83 1.33 6.03 1.75
C VAL A 83 0.62 4.73 1.40
N GLN A 84 1.19 3.62 1.86
CA GLN A 84 0.57 2.29 1.82
C GLN A 84 0.53 1.67 3.22
N THR A 85 -0.57 0.98 3.51
CA THR A 85 -0.82 0.18 4.72
C THR A 85 -1.00 -1.30 4.37
N PHE A 86 -1.93 -1.62 3.46
CA PHE A 86 -2.20 -3.01 3.07
C PHE A 86 -1.89 -3.28 1.60
N ASP A 87 -2.31 -2.36 0.74
CA ASP A 87 -2.13 -2.39 -0.71
C ASP A 87 -1.39 -1.12 -1.16
N PRO A 88 -0.69 -1.13 -2.30
CA PRO A 88 0.05 0.04 -2.77
C PRO A 88 -0.86 1.28 -2.92
N GLY A 89 -0.51 2.38 -2.26
CA GLY A 89 -1.20 3.67 -2.34
C GLY A 89 -2.56 3.74 -1.63
N ASP A 90 -2.94 2.72 -0.87
CA ASP A 90 -4.23 2.66 -0.17
C ASP A 90 -4.35 3.63 1.02
N GLY A 91 -3.22 4.20 1.46
CA GLY A 91 -3.17 5.25 2.45
C GLY A 91 -3.04 4.73 3.89
N LEU A 92 -3.73 5.38 4.83
CA LEU A 92 -3.63 5.13 6.27
C LEU A 92 -5.00 4.98 6.91
N THR A 93 -5.04 4.28 8.04
CA THR A 93 -6.23 4.28 8.91
C THR A 93 -6.54 5.68 9.41
N GLU A 94 -7.82 5.99 9.69
CA GLU A 94 -8.21 7.26 10.31
C GLU A 94 -7.50 7.47 11.67
N GLY A 95 -7.20 8.72 11.97
CA GLY A 95 -6.69 9.15 13.28
C GLY A 95 -5.26 9.69 13.25
N THR A 96 -4.70 9.86 14.45
CA THR A 96 -3.40 10.47 14.65
C THR A 96 -2.25 9.48 14.43
N HIS A 97 -1.25 9.91 13.66
CA HIS A 97 -0.04 9.13 13.38
C HIS A 97 1.22 9.96 13.65
N ARG A 98 2.18 9.37 14.37
CA ARG A 98 3.54 9.90 14.50
C ARG A 98 4.35 9.48 13.29
N VAL A 99 5.24 10.35 12.82
CA VAL A 99 6.02 10.11 11.60
C VAL A 99 7.50 9.99 11.93
N ALA A 100 8.16 8.99 11.35
CA ALA A 100 9.60 8.89 11.30
C ALA A 100 10.08 8.84 9.85
N ILE A 101 11.18 9.54 9.56
CA ILE A 101 11.77 9.63 8.23
C ILE A 101 13.21 9.13 8.29
N LYS A 102 13.54 8.23 7.37
CA LYS A 102 14.84 7.58 7.30
C LYS A 102 15.37 7.64 5.88
N LYS A 103 16.65 7.95 5.75
CA LYS A 103 17.40 7.76 4.51
C LYS A 103 18.82 7.37 4.91
N SER A 104 19.21 6.15 4.61
CA SER A 104 20.57 5.68 4.76
C SER A 104 21.05 5.03 3.47
N GLY A 105 22.35 5.01 3.28
CA GLY A 105 22.96 4.40 2.10
C GLY A 105 24.43 4.10 2.34
N MET A 106 24.97 3.17 1.56
CA MET A 106 26.39 2.92 1.52
C MET A 106 27.06 4.00 0.69
N VAL A 107 28.10 4.62 1.23
CA VAL A 107 28.90 5.63 0.54
C VAL A 107 30.36 5.23 0.39
N ASP A 108 30.98 5.60 -0.71
CA ASP A 108 32.42 5.47 -0.91
C ASP A 108 33.22 6.46 -0.05
N LYS A 109 34.56 6.43 -0.16
CA LYS A 109 35.45 7.39 0.54
C LYS A 109 35.23 8.85 0.15
N ALA A 110 34.61 9.11 -1.00
CA ALA A 110 34.27 10.45 -1.47
C ALA A 110 32.86 10.89 -1.03
N GLY A 111 32.08 10.01 -0.39
CA GLY A 111 30.73 10.29 0.08
C GLY A 111 29.62 10.06 -0.95
N ASN A 112 29.92 9.45 -2.09
CA ASN A 112 28.94 9.13 -3.13
C ASN A 112 28.18 7.85 -2.77
N ILE A 113 26.87 7.82 -3.00
CA ILE A 113 26.06 6.59 -2.81
C ILE A 113 26.53 5.53 -3.82
N VAL A 114 26.77 4.32 -3.32
CA VAL A 114 27.17 3.16 -4.12
C VAL A 114 26.23 1.99 -3.89
N ALA A 115 25.78 1.38 -4.98
CA ALA A 115 24.85 0.24 -4.94
C ALA A 115 25.57 -1.11 -4.73
N GLU A 116 26.87 -1.18 -5.08
CA GLU A 116 27.65 -2.41 -5.01
C GLU A 116 28.95 -2.19 -4.24
N VAL A 117 29.29 -3.17 -3.40
CA VAL A 117 30.54 -3.18 -2.62
C VAL A 117 31.57 -4.00 -3.39
N GLY A 118 32.49 -3.31 -4.07
CA GLY A 118 33.56 -3.96 -4.84
C GLY A 118 34.64 -4.59 -3.96
N GLU A 119 34.95 -4.00 -2.80
CA GLU A 119 35.97 -4.50 -1.86
C GLU A 119 35.46 -4.40 -0.41
N PRO A 120 35.69 -5.41 0.45
CA PRO A 120 35.32 -5.33 1.86
C PRO A 120 35.93 -4.09 2.55
N GLY A 121 35.10 -3.27 3.18
CA GLY A 121 35.52 -2.06 3.87
C GLY A 121 35.74 -0.83 2.97
N SER A 122 35.39 -0.89 1.67
CA SER A 122 35.49 0.26 0.76
C SER A 122 34.34 1.26 0.92
N VAL A 123 33.30 0.90 1.66
CA VAL A 123 32.08 1.71 1.85
C VAL A 123 31.77 1.90 3.33
N THR A 124 31.15 3.02 3.66
CA THR A 124 30.61 3.31 5.00
C THR A 124 29.11 3.54 4.90
N GLU A 125 28.32 3.11 5.88
CA GLU A 125 26.92 3.52 5.95
C GLU A 125 26.82 4.98 6.40
N LYS A 126 26.07 5.79 5.65
CA LYS A 126 25.78 7.18 5.98
C LYS A 126 24.27 7.37 6.15
N ASN A 127 23.89 8.05 7.23
CA ASN A 127 22.56 8.61 7.36
C ASN A 127 22.51 9.98 6.68
N PHE A 128 21.52 10.18 5.83
CA PHE A 128 21.28 11.41 5.07
C PHE A 128 20.20 12.29 5.70
N VAL A 129 19.61 11.85 6.81
CA VAL A 129 18.59 12.57 7.57
C VAL A 129 19.07 12.68 9.02
N PRO A 130 18.88 13.83 9.68
CA PRO A 130 19.20 14.00 11.10
C PRO A 130 18.49 12.96 11.97
N THR A 131 19.21 12.40 12.93
CA THR A 131 18.77 11.23 13.71
C THR A 131 17.47 11.45 14.49
N GLN A 132 17.15 12.71 14.84
CA GLN A 132 15.90 13.07 15.50
C GLN A 132 14.66 12.69 14.68
N TYR A 133 14.72 12.81 13.34
CA TYR A 133 13.60 12.49 12.47
C TYR A 133 13.39 10.99 12.29
N SER A 134 14.38 10.16 12.60
CA SER A 134 14.28 8.70 12.53
C SER A 134 13.62 8.06 13.74
N ASP A 135 13.23 8.86 14.73
CA ASP A 135 12.62 8.47 16.00
C ASP A 135 11.22 9.10 16.10
N PHE A 136 10.18 8.29 16.31
CA PHE A 136 8.79 8.76 16.32
C PHE A 136 8.48 9.77 17.42
N GLU A 137 9.22 9.74 18.54
CA GLU A 137 8.97 10.65 19.66
C GLU A 137 9.78 11.94 19.52
N LYS A 138 10.94 11.86 18.87
CA LYS A 138 11.85 13.01 18.71
C LYS A 138 11.69 13.75 17.39
N SER A 139 11.02 13.15 16.40
CA SER A 139 10.80 13.80 15.10
C SER A 139 9.98 15.07 15.23
N GLY A 140 9.05 15.10 16.19
CA GLY A 140 8.09 16.19 16.36
C GLY A 140 7.07 16.27 15.23
N ILE A 141 6.96 15.24 14.38
CA ILE A 141 6.05 15.19 13.24
C ILE A 141 4.85 14.31 13.61
N GLU A 142 3.67 14.93 13.59
CA GLU A 142 2.39 14.28 13.81
C GLU A 142 1.42 14.72 12.73
N ILE A 143 0.65 13.77 12.20
CA ILE A 143 -0.40 14.02 11.21
C ILE A 143 -1.73 13.44 11.68
N VAL A 144 -2.82 14.00 11.19
CA VAL A 144 -4.18 13.53 11.44
C VAL A 144 -4.76 13.11 10.10
N VAL A 145 -5.16 11.84 10.00
CA VAL A 145 -5.86 11.30 8.84
C VAL A 145 -7.35 11.40 9.12
N THR A 146 -8.11 12.01 8.21
CA THR A 146 -9.57 12.08 8.29
C THR A 146 -10.20 10.99 7.44
N ALA A 147 -11.48 10.69 7.72
CA ALA A 147 -12.29 9.79 6.90
C ALA A 147 -12.71 10.40 5.55
N SER A 148 -11.76 10.97 4.81
CA SER A 148 -11.90 11.54 3.47
C SER A 148 -10.72 11.11 2.60
N ASP A 149 -10.90 11.06 1.29
CA ASP A 149 -9.85 10.60 0.34
C ASP A 149 -8.88 11.72 -0.11
N ASP A 150 -8.85 12.86 0.59
CA ASP A 150 -8.11 14.07 0.22
C ASP A 150 -7.06 14.50 1.26
N ASN A 151 -6.44 13.54 1.98
CA ASN A 151 -5.37 13.85 2.93
C ASN A 151 -4.05 14.20 2.22
N GLU A 152 -3.99 15.39 1.63
CA GLU A 152 -2.75 15.98 1.13
C GLU A 152 -2.02 16.70 2.28
N LEU A 153 -0.87 16.16 2.68
CA LEU A 153 -0.07 16.67 3.79
C LEU A 153 0.83 17.83 3.35
N GLU A 154 0.95 18.82 4.22
CA GLU A 154 1.97 19.86 4.08
C GLU A 154 3.39 19.25 4.02
N PRO A 155 4.32 19.83 3.22
CA PRO A 155 5.66 19.29 3.11
C PRO A 155 6.38 19.17 4.45
N PHE A 156 6.94 17.99 4.72
CA PHE A 156 7.80 17.77 5.87
C PHE A 156 9.15 18.45 5.66
N GLN A 157 9.36 19.56 6.35
CA GLN A 157 10.58 20.37 6.29
C GLN A 157 11.60 19.89 7.31
N LEU A 158 12.57 19.10 6.86
CA LEU A 158 13.67 18.59 7.67
C LEU A 158 14.83 19.59 7.68
N LYS A 159 15.47 19.74 8.83
CA LYS A 159 16.63 20.63 9.03
C LYS A 159 17.76 19.89 9.70
N ASP A 160 18.97 20.10 9.21
CA ASP A 160 20.22 19.59 9.83
C ASP A 160 20.52 20.17 11.21
#